data_AF-A0A7S1WU69-F1
#
_entry.id   AF-A0A7S1WU69-F1
#
_cell.length_a   1.000
_cell.length_b   1.000
_cell.length_c   1.000
_cell.angle_alpha   90.00
_cell.angle_beta   90.00
_cell.angle_gamma   90.00
#
_symmetry.space_group_name_H-M   'P 1'
#
loop_
_entity.id
_entity.type
_entity.pdbx_description
1 polymer ?
#
loop_
_entity_poly.entity_id
_entity_poly.type
_entity_poly.pdbx_seq_one_letter_code
_entity_poly.pdbx_strand_id
1 'polypeptide(L)'
;GGSDSEGSRRLRRVVVRAGGWVYSLSFEYSDGTARTSLSGWGGEEQEPFVLEAGEFLVGVRGRQGLCLDAISFVTSRNRESAVFGKPENGDSEFCLDATEGFQIWCVERNFAGRIQRAIEIPAPSP
;
A
#
# COMPACT_ATOMS: atom_id res chain seq x y z
N GLY A 1 -30.79 12.75 18.58
CA GLY A 1 -31.33 12.27 17.30
C GLY A 1 -30.15 11.94 16.43
N GLY A 2 -30.04 10.70 15.99
CA GLY A 2 -28.85 10.16 15.31
C GLY A 2 -28.53 10.89 14.02
N SER A 3 -27.25 11.19 13.84
CA SER A 3 -26.65 11.32 12.53
C SER A 3 -26.03 9.97 12.20
N ASP A 4 -26.73 9.20 11.38
CA ASP A 4 -26.13 8.13 10.59
C ASP A 4 -24.89 8.70 9.91
N SER A 5 -23.70 8.24 10.28
CA SER A 5 -22.51 8.54 9.49
C SER A 5 -22.46 7.53 8.35
N GLU A 6 -22.68 8.03 7.13
CA GLU A 6 -22.19 7.38 5.92
C GLU A 6 -20.78 6.85 6.20
N GLY A 7 -20.57 5.57 5.88
CA GLY A 7 -19.42 4.79 6.35
C GLY A 7 -18.10 5.55 6.23
N SER A 8 -17.32 5.53 7.31
CA SER A 8 -16.01 6.16 7.35
C SER A 8 -15.18 5.77 6.12
N ARG A 9 -14.51 6.76 5.53
CA ARG A 9 -13.62 6.55 4.38
C ARG A 9 -12.66 5.40 4.70
N ARG A 10 -12.56 4.42 3.80
CA ARG A 10 -11.73 3.23 3.95
C ARG A 10 -10.83 3.04 2.73
N LEU A 11 -9.62 2.52 2.93
CA LEU A 11 -8.82 1.98 1.84
C LEU A 11 -9.54 0.78 1.21
N ARG A 12 -9.79 0.82 -0.10
CA ARG A 12 -10.49 -0.25 -0.83
C ARG A 12 -9.52 -1.17 -1.56
N ARG A 13 -8.50 -0.60 -2.20
CA ARG A 13 -7.53 -1.38 -2.97
C ARG A 13 -6.23 -0.63 -3.12
N VAL A 14 -5.18 -1.40 -3.37
CA VAL A 14 -3.88 -0.88 -3.80
C VAL A 14 -3.66 -1.28 -5.25
N VAL A 15 -3.46 -0.28 -6.11
CA VAL A 15 -3.12 -0.48 -7.52
C VAL A 15 -1.63 -0.20 -7.70
N VAL A 16 -0.94 -1.14 -8.35
CA VAL A 16 0.51 -1.09 -8.55
C VAL A 16 0.81 -1.13 -10.04
N ARG A 17 1.71 -0.26 -10.50
CA ARG A 17 2.34 -0.42 -11.82
C ARG A 17 3.77 -0.90 -11.63
N ALA A 18 4.08 -2.04 -12.20
CA ALA A 18 5.37 -2.70 -12.02
C ALA A 18 5.92 -3.27 -13.33
N GLY A 19 7.23 -3.46 -13.34
CA GLY A 19 8.01 -4.10 -14.40
C GLY A 19 9.33 -4.56 -13.80
N GLY A 20 10.46 -4.03 -14.28
CA GLY A 20 11.77 -4.23 -13.62
C GLY A 20 11.87 -3.59 -12.22
N TRP A 21 11.02 -2.59 -11.95
CA TRP A 21 10.86 -1.90 -10.67
C TRP A 21 9.36 -1.61 -10.41
N VAL A 22 9.06 -1.07 -9.24
CA VAL A 22 7.75 -0.52 -8.90
C VAL A 22 7.70 0.97 -9.27
N TYR A 23 6.94 1.30 -10.31
CA TYR A 23 6.86 2.67 -10.85
C TYR A 23 5.81 3.50 -10.14
N SER A 24 4.65 2.92 -9.82
CA SER A 24 3.59 3.65 -9.13
C SER A 24 2.87 2.81 -8.10
N LEU A 25 2.42 3.49 -7.04
CA LEU A 25 1.50 2.97 -6.04
C LEU A 25 0.32 3.92 -5.92
N SER A 26 -0.90 3.40 -6.06
CA SER A 26 -2.14 4.14 -5.84
C SER A 26 -2.94 3.47 -4.74
N PHE A 27 -3.20 4.22 -3.67
CA PHE A 27 -4.05 3.81 -2.56
C PHE A 27 -5.44 4.40 -2.81
N GLU A 28 -6.41 3.56 -3.18
CA GLU A 28 -7.74 4.01 -3.60
C GLU A 28 -8.78 3.78 -2.52
N TYR A 29 -9.58 4.81 -2.24
CA TYR A 29 -10.45 4.86 -1.09
C TYR A 29 -11.93 4.72 -1.45
N SER A 30 -12.76 4.45 -0.44
CA SER A 30 -14.19 4.18 -0.62
C SER A 30 -15.01 5.36 -1.12
N ASP A 31 -14.48 6.58 -0.99
CA ASP A 31 -15.07 7.83 -1.49
C ASP A 31 -14.67 8.16 -2.94
N GLY A 32 -13.95 7.26 -3.62
CA GLY A 32 -13.48 7.45 -4.99
C GLY A 32 -12.20 8.28 -5.11
N THR A 33 -11.66 8.79 -3.99
CA THR A 33 -10.35 9.47 -4.00
C THR A 33 -9.21 8.46 -4.03
N ALA A 34 -8.02 8.92 -4.42
CA ALA A 34 -6.80 8.11 -4.41
C ALA A 34 -5.59 8.92 -3.94
N ARG A 35 -4.62 8.23 -3.34
CA ARG A 35 -3.27 8.76 -3.08
C ARG A 35 -2.28 8.02 -3.95
N THR A 36 -1.83 8.68 -5.00
CA THR A 36 -0.91 8.10 -5.99
C THR A 36 0.48 8.67 -5.82
N SER A 37 1.47 7.78 -5.81
CA SER A 37 2.89 8.13 -5.83
C SER A 37 3.54 7.55 -7.09
N LEU A 38 4.29 8.38 -7.79
CA LEU A 38 4.96 8.05 -9.06
C LEU A 38 6.47 8.17 -8.88
N SER A 39 7.23 7.25 -9.46
CA SER A 39 8.70 7.29 -9.50
C SER A 39 9.22 7.14 -10.93
N GLY A 40 8.58 7.83 -11.87
CA GLY A 40 8.85 7.77 -13.30
C GLY A 40 7.68 7.23 -14.11
N TRP A 41 7.94 7.01 -15.39
CA TRP A 41 6.96 6.48 -16.35
C TRP A 41 7.37 5.06 -16.74
N GLY A 42 6.47 4.09 -16.58
CA GLY A 42 6.75 2.71 -16.93
C GLY A 42 5.87 1.70 -16.20
N GLY A 43 6.19 0.43 -16.43
CA GLY A 43 5.47 -0.70 -15.86
C GLY A 43 4.08 -0.89 -16.43
N GLU A 44 3.56 -2.10 -16.23
CA GLU A 44 2.17 -2.45 -16.51
C GLU A 44 1.37 -2.41 -15.22
N GLU A 45 0.11 -2.02 -15.33
CA GLU A 45 -0.82 -2.14 -14.21
C GLU A 45 -1.00 -3.61 -13.86
N GLN A 46 -0.79 -3.93 -12.59
CA GLN A 46 -0.92 -5.27 -12.06
C GLN A 46 -2.34 -5.48 -11.53
N GLU A 47 -2.74 -6.73 -11.32
CA GLU A 47 -4.03 -7.03 -10.70
C GLU A 47 -4.13 -6.32 -9.33
N PRO A 48 -5.15 -5.48 -9.10
CA PRO A 48 -5.27 -4.71 -7.87
C PRO A 48 -5.38 -5.61 -6.64
N PHE A 49 -4.70 -5.24 -5.56
CA PHE A 49 -4.93 -5.88 -4.27
C PHE A 49 -6.17 -5.28 -3.60
N VAL A 50 -7.30 -5.96 -3.73
CA VAL A 50 -8.60 -5.53 -3.18
C VAL A 50 -8.75 -6.00 -1.73
N LEU A 51 -9.11 -5.08 -0.85
CA LEU A 51 -9.40 -5.35 0.56
C LEU A 51 -10.86 -5.75 0.74
N GLU A 52 -11.10 -6.79 1.52
CA GLU A 52 -12.42 -7.27 1.86
C GLU A 52 -13.17 -6.30 2.80
N ALA A 53 -14.47 -6.53 2.98
CA ALA A 53 -15.24 -5.78 3.97
C ALA A 53 -14.71 -6.06 5.39
N GLY A 54 -14.47 -4.98 6.15
CA GLY A 54 -13.92 -5.05 7.50
C GLY A 54 -12.40 -5.31 7.57
N GLU A 55 -11.73 -5.38 6.42
CA GLU A 55 -10.29 -5.57 6.35
C GLU A 55 -9.57 -4.25 6.10
N PHE A 56 -8.38 -4.12 6.69
CA PHE A 56 -7.51 -2.96 6.53
C PHE A 56 -6.05 -3.38 6.41
N LEU A 57 -5.22 -2.51 5.85
CA LEU A 57 -3.80 -2.78 5.61
C LEU A 57 -3.01 -2.59 6.91
N VAL A 58 -2.16 -3.56 7.25
CA VAL A 58 -1.33 -3.53 8.47
C VAL A 58 0.15 -3.75 8.18
N GLY A 59 0.51 -4.23 6.99
CA GLY A 59 1.91 -4.46 6.63
C GLY A 59 2.23 -4.05 5.20
N VAL A 60 3.42 -3.48 5.03
CA VAL A 60 4.05 -3.26 3.72
C VAL A 60 5.46 -3.84 3.78
N ARG A 61 5.74 -4.80 2.89
CA ARG A 61 7.05 -5.46 2.79
C ARG A 61 7.64 -5.19 1.42
N GLY A 62 8.95 -5.27 1.30
CA GLY A 62 9.57 -5.15 0.00
C GLY A 62 11.08 -5.16 0.01
N ARG A 63 11.62 -4.92 -1.18
CA ARG A 63 13.06 -4.78 -1.44
C ARG A 63 13.33 -3.52 -2.21
N GLN A 64 14.39 -2.82 -1.84
CA GLN A 64 14.79 -1.57 -2.47
C GLN A 64 16.31 -1.40 -2.50
N GLY A 65 16.86 -1.13 -3.68
CA GLY A 65 18.20 -0.61 -3.92
C GLY A 65 18.15 0.89 -4.21
N LEU A 66 18.57 1.30 -5.42
CA LEU A 66 18.44 2.69 -5.89
C LEU A 66 16.97 3.12 -6.02
N CYS A 67 16.09 2.20 -6.40
CA CYS A 67 14.65 2.38 -6.56
C CYS A 67 13.89 1.36 -5.68
N LEU A 68 12.55 1.37 -5.74
CA LEU A 68 11.74 0.29 -5.17
C LEU A 68 11.68 -0.87 -6.16
N ASP A 69 12.30 -1.99 -5.81
CA ASP A 69 12.43 -3.16 -6.69
C ASP A 69 11.21 -4.07 -6.58
N ALA A 70 10.76 -4.34 -5.36
CA ALA A 70 9.59 -5.16 -5.10
C ALA A 70 8.80 -4.71 -3.87
N ILE A 71 7.50 -5.00 -3.87
CA ILE A 71 6.59 -4.68 -2.76
C ILE A 71 5.46 -5.71 -2.64
N SER A 72 5.02 -5.98 -1.41
CA SER A 72 3.81 -6.72 -1.09
C SER A 72 3.10 -6.12 0.13
N PHE A 73 1.85 -6.52 0.33
CA PHE A 73 0.93 -5.95 1.29
C PHE A 73 0.33 -7.03 2.20
N VAL A 74 0.17 -6.72 3.48
CA VAL A 74 -0.43 -7.61 4.49
C VAL A 74 -1.60 -6.91 5.16
N THR A 75 -2.69 -7.64 5.35
CA THR A 75 -3.92 -7.11 5.95
C THR A 75 -4.13 -7.58 7.38
N SER A 76 -5.07 -6.96 8.09
CA SER A 76 -5.49 -7.36 9.44
C SER A 76 -6.09 -8.76 9.54
N ARG A 77 -6.41 -9.39 8.40
CA ARG A 77 -6.85 -10.79 8.31
C ARG A 77 -5.72 -11.74 7.92
N ASN A 78 -4.47 -11.26 7.95
CA ASN A 78 -3.29 -12.01 7.56
C ASN A 78 -3.35 -12.52 6.10
N ARG A 79 -4.05 -11.78 5.22
CA ARG A 79 -3.98 -12.01 3.77
C ARG A 79 -2.80 -11.23 3.22
N GLU A 80 -2.07 -11.87 2.32
CA GLU A 80 -0.95 -11.26 1.60
C GLU A 80 -1.33 -11.03 0.14
N SER A 81 -0.88 -9.91 -0.42
CA SER A 81 -0.93 -9.70 -1.86
C SER A 81 0.11 -10.57 -2.58
N ALA A 82 0.02 -10.63 -3.91
CA ALA A 82 1.18 -11.01 -4.71
C ALA A 82 2.37 -10.06 -4.44
N VAL A 83 3.58 -10.52 -4.75
CA VAL A 83 4.76 -9.64 -4.82
C VAL A 83 4.73 -8.94 -6.18
N PHE A 84 4.75 -7.62 -6.16
CA PHE A 84 4.83 -6.79 -7.35
C PHE A 84 6.27 -6.33 -7.58
N GLY A 85 6.73 -6.33 -8.84
CA GLY A 85 8.11 -6.00 -9.19
C GLY A 85 9.03 -7.23 -9.19
N LYS A 86 10.30 -7.04 -8.84
CA LYS A 86 11.37 -8.04 -8.95
C LYS A 86 12.07 -8.27 -7.61
N PRO A 87 11.61 -9.21 -6.77
CA PRO A 87 12.21 -9.46 -5.46
C PRO A 87 13.63 -10.04 -5.54
N GLU A 88 14.04 -10.57 -6.69
CA GLU A 88 15.43 -10.95 -6.95
C GLU A 88 16.37 -9.74 -7.06
N ASN A 89 15.83 -8.54 -7.26
CA ASN A 89 16.57 -7.28 -7.30
C ASN A 89 16.58 -6.58 -5.92
N GLY A 90 17.30 -5.46 -5.85
CA GLY A 90 17.35 -4.58 -4.68
C GLY A 90 18.30 -5.08 -3.60
N ASP A 91 19.00 -4.13 -2.96
CA ASP A 91 20.10 -4.44 -2.06
C ASP A 91 19.63 -4.70 -0.61
N SER A 92 18.43 -4.26 -0.25
CA SER A 92 17.96 -4.30 1.14
C SER A 92 16.45 -4.55 1.24
N GLU A 93 16.09 -5.44 2.15
CA GLU A 93 14.70 -5.67 2.56
C GLU A 93 14.22 -4.55 3.49
N PHE A 94 12.91 -4.30 3.45
CA PHE A 94 12.25 -3.46 4.44
C PHE A 94 10.91 -4.09 4.85
N CYS A 95 10.51 -3.76 6.07
CA CYS A 95 9.37 -4.32 6.76
C CYS A 95 8.71 -3.20 7.56
N LEU A 96 7.55 -2.72 7.11
CA LEU A 96 6.76 -1.72 7.83
C LEU A 96 5.48 -2.37 8.35
N ASP A 97 5.30 -2.36 9.66
CA ASP A 97 4.09 -2.77 10.35
C ASP A 97 3.38 -1.57 10.91
N ALA A 98 2.05 -1.58 10.83
CA ALA A 98 1.23 -0.60 11.54
C ALA A 98 1.48 -0.71 13.05
N THR A 99 1.49 0.44 13.73
CA THR A 99 1.42 0.48 15.19
C THR A 99 0.17 -0.26 15.69
N GLU A 100 0.25 -0.89 16.86
CA GLU A 100 -0.91 -1.55 17.48
C GLU A 100 -2.10 -0.57 17.58
N GLY A 101 -3.27 -0.98 17.08
CA GLY A 101 -4.47 -0.14 17.02
C GLY A 101 -4.52 0.82 15.81
N PHE A 102 -3.56 0.76 14.89
CA PHE A 102 -3.50 1.57 13.68
C PHE A 102 -3.60 0.71 12.41
N GLN A 103 -3.86 1.38 11.27
CA GLN A 103 -3.81 0.84 9.93
C GLN A 103 -2.87 1.68 9.07
N ILE A 104 -2.26 1.06 8.06
CA ILE A 104 -1.49 1.76 7.04
C ILE A 104 -2.46 2.37 6.04
N TRP A 105 -2.42 3.70 5.91
CA TRP A 105 -3.31 4.46 5.04
C TRP A 105 -2.74 4.71 3.65
N CYS A 106 -1.43 4.95 3.59
CA CYS A 106 -0.62 5.02 2.38
C CYS A 106 0.87 4.94 2.77
N VAL A 107 1.76 5.10 1.79
CA VAL A 107 3.21 5.20 2.01
C VAL A 107 3.75 6.49 1.44
N GLU A 108 4.79 7.03 2.06
CA GLU A 108 5.59 8.11 1.49
C GLU A 108 6.82 7.55 0.78
N ARG A 109 7.06 8.06 -0.43
CA ARG A 109 8.20 7.71 -1.27
C ARG A 109 9.09 8.92 -1.49
N ASN A 110 10.41 8.70 -1.57
CA ASN A 110 11.34 9.75 -1.98
C ASN A 110 11.36 9.94 -3.52
N PHE A 111 12.20 10.84 -4.02
CA PHE A 111 12.29 11.13 -5.47
C PHE A 111 12.69 9.91 -6.32
N ALA A 112 13.44 8.95 -5.75
CA ALA A 112 13.83 7.71 -6.41
C ALA A 112 12.76 6.61 -6.30
N GLY A 113 11.62 6.91 -5.66
CA GLY A 113 10.54 5.96 -5.46
C GLY A 113 10.78 4.96 -4.32
N ARG A 114 11.82 5.12 -3.51
CA ARG A 114 12.04 4.24 -2.35
C ARG A 114 11.02 4.54 -1.27
N ILE A 115 10.58 3.51 -0.56
CA ILE A 115 9.69 3.66 0.59
C ILE A 115 10.50 4.30 1.74
N GLN A 116 9.94 5.36 2.33
CA GLN A 116 10.54 6.03 3.48
C GLN A 116 9.79 5.71 4.78
N ARG A 117 8.45 5.75 4.73
CA ARG A 117 7.60 5.42 5.88
C ARG A 117 6.17 5.09 5.46
N ALA A 118 5.46 4.41 6.34
CA ALA A 118 4.01 4.29 6.30
C ALA A 118 3.37 5.56 6.90
N ILE A 119 2.21 5.93 6.38
CA ILE A 119 1.33 6.93 7.00
C ILE A 119 0.18 6.16 7.62
N GLU A 120 0.03 6.31 8.92
CA GLU A 120 -0.91 5.54 9.72
C GLU A 120 -2.10 6.40 10.16
N ILE A 121 -3.25 5.74 10.29
CA ILE A 121 -4.44 6.30 10.96
C ILE A 121 -4.98 5.24 11.94
N PRO A 122 -5.80 5.61 12.94
CA PRO A 122 -6.43 4.63 13.81
C PRO A 122 -7.15 3.54 13.00
N ALA A 123 -7.03 2.29 13.44
CA ALA A 123 -7.77 1.18 12.86
C ALA A 123 -9.27 1.40 13.08
N PRO A 124 -10.14 0.90 12.18
CA PRO A 124 -11.57 0.94 12.41
C PRO A 124 -11.88 0.21 13.71
N SER A 125 -12.82 0.74 14.51
CA SER A 125 -13.31 0.02 15.68
C SER A 125 -13.93 -1.32 15.25
N PRO A 126 -13.77 -2.39 16.06
CA PRO A 126 -14.40 -3.67 15.80
C PRO A 126 -15.93 -3.58 15.68
#